data_AF-A0A6V7HIS3-F1
#
_entry.id   AF-A0A6V7HIS3-F1
#
_cell.length_a   1.000
_cell.length_b   1.000
_cell.length_c   1.000
_cell.angle_alpha   90.00
_cell.angle_beta   90.00
_cell.angle_gamma   90.00
#
_symmetry.space_group_name_H-M   'P 1'
#
loop_
_entity.id
_entity.type
_entity.pdbx_description
1 polymer ?
#
loop_
_entity_poly.entity_id
_entity_poly.type
_entity_poly.pdbx_seq_one_letter_code
_entity_poly.pdbx_strand_id
1 'polypeptide(L)'
;MEGQEDARYEEEAGEIDKYSTPKSSSIFEDTTRALTRAEAGECLHTLGKCDSGLGYAYLGLNASNKGLTDITVIPTFRYVLYVDVSGNRLTTEALRVLSSMKYLLMLQADRNQLSSAELDSMPYLQVLTLNRNKLKSTLGISHKLLECLELNHNNVEEVTLNPYDLENLKILELRGNILTTTNGIFFPALTRLYLAENQIEKVEGFEILVNLRILHLRSNKISSLDGFDSRCAKLSYLNLRDNEITKISELEKLNCLPALETLIILENPVTLDREVEEESAYRHIVLAMLPNLTRIDKDPVLYKERKHAKEFRKQMLRDGTTFADLDLNFFNVE
;
A
#
# COMPACT_ATOMS: atom_id res chain seq x y z
N MET A 1 3.38 -1.89 -26.66
CA MET A 1 2.12 -1.13 -26.75
C MET A 1 1.32 -1.47 -25.52
N GLU A 2 1.67 -0.84 -24.41
CA GLU A 2 0.97 -0.90 -23.13
C GLU A 2 0.88 0.56 -22.70
N GLY A 3 -0.30 1.15 -22.89
CA GLY A 3 -0.64 2.50 -22.46
C GLY A 3 -1.45 2.38 -21.17
N GLN A 4 -1.08 3.15 -20.16
CA GLN A 4 -1.86 4.29 -19.68
C GLN A 4 -3.08 3.87 -18.86
N GLU A 5 -2.96 3.96 -17.54
CA GLU A 5 -4.04 4.39 -16.66
C GLU A 5 -3.44 4.69 -15.28
N ASP A 6 -3.16 5.98 -15.03
CA ASP A 6 -3.17 6.58 -13.69
C ASP A 6 -2.97 8.09 -13.84
N ALA A 7 -4.05 8.76 -14.22
CA ALA A 7 -4.15 10.20 -14.21
C ALA A 7 -5.60 10.62 -14.01
N ARG A 8 -5.93 11.02 -12.77
CA ARG A 8 -6.82 12.14 -12.40
C ARG A 8 -7.38 11.90 -11.01
N TYR A 9 -7.01 12.74 -10.04
CA TYR A 9 -7.93 13.40 -9.10
C TYR A 9 -7.14 14.59 -8.52
N GLU A 10 -7.36 15.76 -9.10
CA GLU A 10 -7.00 17.06 -8.51
C GLU A 10 -8.27 17.77 -8.04
N GLU A 11 -8.04 18.67 -7.10
CA GLU A 11 -8.94 19.38 -6.18
C GLU A 11 -10.00 20.26 -6.86
N GLU A 12 -11.14 20.43 -6.18
CA GLU A 12 -11.83 21.72 -6.13
C GLU A 12 -12.40 21.91 -4.72
N ALA A 13 -11.93 22.98 -4.06
CA ALA A 13 -12.46 23.50 -2.80
C ALA A 13 -13.24 24.78 -3.08
N GLY A 14 -14.42 24.92 -2.47
CA GLY A 14 -15.12 26.21 -2.33
C GLY A 14 -16.64 26.14 -2.46
N GLU A 15 -17.36 26.10 -1.33
CA GLU A 15 -18.15 27.23 -0.83
C GLU A 15 -19.10 26.77 0.30
N ILE A 16 -19.12 27.59 1.34
CA ILE A 16 -19.92 27.44 2.56
C ILE A 16 -21.29 28.05 2.29
N ASP A 17 -22.37 27.32 2.55
CA ASP A 17 -23.64 27.96 2.83
C ASP A 17 -24.42 27.33 3.99
N LYS A 18 -24.95 28.21 4.84
CA LYS A 18 -25.54 27.93 6.15
C LYS A 18 -27.04 27.65 6.04
N TYR A 19 -27.54 26.97 7.07
CA TYR A 19 -28.95 26.79 7.47
C TYR A 19 -29.72 25.63 6.81
N SER A 20 -29.79 24.50 7.52
CA SER A 20 -31.05 23.80 7.78
C SER A 20 -30.90 22.86 8.98
N THR A 21 -31.74 23.06 9.99
CA THR A 21 -31.83 22.32 11.26
C THR A 21 -32.09 20.82 11.08
N PRO A 22 -31.52 19.92 11.90
CA PRO A 22 -31.77 18.49 11.79
C PRO A 22 -33.11 18.11 12.46
N LYS A 23 -34.10 17.73 11.64
CA LYS A 23 -35.28 16.98 12.10
C LYS A 23 -35.37 15.67 11.33
N SER A 24 -34.70 14.65 11.88
CA SER A 24 -35.31 13.38 12.25
C SER A 24 -34.16 12.42 12.53
N SER A 25 -33.99 12.08 13.81
CA SER A 25 -33.34 10.84 14.19
C SER A 25 -34.13 9.69 13.55
N SER A 26 -33.71 9.27 12.36
CA SER A 26 -34.17 8.01 11.79
C SER A 26 -33.57 6.92 12.65
N ILE A 27 -34.41 6.33 13.48
CA ILE A 27 -34.21 5.00 14.03
C ILE A 27 -34.04 4.10 12.80
N PHE A 28 -32.81 3.86 12.38
CA PHE A 28 -32.52 2.81 11.41
C PHE A 28 -32.73 1.52 12.19
N GLU A 29 -33.89 0.90 11.98
CA GLU A 29 -34.07 -0.50 12.33
C GLU A 29 -32.92 -1.27 11.69
N ASP A 30 -32.10 -1.88 12.55
CA ASP A 30 -31.00 -2.75 12.17
C ASP A 30 -31.59 -4.07 11.64
N THR A 31 -32.32 -3.98 10.53
CA THR A 31 -32.99 -5.12 9.94
C THR A 31 -31.94 -6.01 9.32
N THR A 32 -31.83 -7.22 9.86
CA THR A 32 -31.02 -8.29 9.28
C THR A 32 -31.41 -8.48 7.81
N ARG A 33 -30.43 -8.38 6.92
CA ARG A 33 -30.56 -8.67 5.48
C ARG A 33 -29.75 -9.90 5.16
N ALA A 34 -30.39 -11.06 5.26
CA ALA A 34 -29.79 -12.34 4.91
C ALA A 34 -29.83 -12.56 3.39
N LEU A 35 -28.73 -13.03 2.82
CA LEU A 35 -28.70 -13.51 1.45
C LEU A 35 -29.49 -14.82 1.36
N THR A 36 -30.57 -14.84 0.60
CA THR A 36 -31.35 -16.08 0.43
C THR A 36 -30.63 -17.04 -0.52
N ARG A 37 -31.00 -18.33 -0.47
CA ARG A 37 -30.41 -19.32 -1.38
C ARG A 37 -30.70 -19.04 -2.85
N ALA A 38 -31.88 -18.50 -3.17
CA ALA A 38 -32.25 -18.13 -4.53
C ALA A 38 -31.38 -16.98 -5.04
N GLU A 39 -31.26 -15.91 -4.25
CA GLU A 39 -30.39 -14.76 -4.58
C GLU A 39 -28.93 -15.17 -4.70
N ALA A 40 -28.44 -16.03 -3.79
CA ALA A 40 -27.09 -16.55 -3.88
C ALA A 40 -26.87 -17.38 -5.17
N GLY A 41 -27.90 -18.08 -5.64
CA GLY A 41 -27.89 -18.79 -6.92
C GLY A 41 -27.73 -17.85 -8.13
N GLU A 42 -28.35 -16.66 -8.07
CA GLU A 42 -28.18 -15.61 -9.09
C GLU A 42 -26.79 -14.92 -9.02
N CYS A 43 -26.11 -15.01 -7.88
CA CYS A 43 -24.77 -14.48 -7.67
C CYS A 43 -23.67 -15.42 -8.20
N LEU A 44 -24.00 -16.67 -8.54
CA LEU A 44 -23.03 -17.64 -9.02
C LEU A 44 -22.56 -17.31 -10.44
N HIS A 45 -21.26 -17.45 -10.66
CA HIS A 45 -20.64 -17.24 -11.97
C HIS A 45 -19.40 -18.13 -12.13
N THR A 46 -18.78 -18.07 -13.31
CA THR A 46 -17.57 -18.83 -13.68
C THR A 46 -17.77 -20.35 -13.62
N LEU A 47 -18.04 -20.97 -14.76
CA LEU A 47 -18.11 -22.44 -14.86
C LEU A 47 -16.71 -23.07 -14.86
N GLY A 48 -16.50 -24.02 -13.96
CA GLY A 48 -15.33 -24.88 -13.90
C GLY A 48 -15.71 -26.34 -14.11
N LYS A 49 -14.77 -27.15 -14.59
CA LYS A 49 -14.95 -28.60 -14.66
C LYS A 49 -14.74 -29.21 -13.27
N CYS A 50 -15.61 -30.14 -12.91
CA CYS A 50 -15.38 -30.98 -11.74
C CYS A 50 -14.16 -31.88 -11.94
N ASP A 51 -13.61 -32.41 -10.84
CA ASP A 51 -12.54 -33.41 -10.79
C ASP A 51 -12.76 -34.62 -11.70
N SER A 52 -14.00 -35.08 -11.84
CA SER A 52 -14.38 -36.16 -12.76
C SER A 52 -14.27 -35.79 -14.25
N GLY A 53 -14.18 -34.50 -14.59
CA GLY A 53 -14.22 -34.00 -15.96
C GLY A 53 -15.58 -34.13 -16.67
N LEU A 54 -16.57 -34.77 -16.02
CA LEU A 54 -17.88 -35.11 -16.58
C LEU A 54 -18.98 -34.11 -16.20
N GLY A 55 -18.68 -33.17 -15.31
CA GLY A 55 -19.64 -32.16 -14.83
C GLY A 55 -19.02 -30.77 -14.76
N TYR A 56 -19.89 -29.77 -14.65
CA TYR A 56 -19.53 -28.38 -14.42
C TYR A 56 -20.10 -27.89 -13.09
N ALA A 57 -19.36 -27.02 -12.42
CA ALA A 57 -19.80 -26.32 -11.22
C ALA A 57 -19.45 -24.84 -11.32
N TYR A 58 -20.20 -24.00 -10.62
CA TYR A 58 -19.83 -22.59 -10.46
C TYR A 58 -18.70 -22.45 -9.46
N LEU A 59 -17.66 -21.73 -9.85
CA LEU A 59 -16.45 -21.49 -9.04
C LEU A 59 -16.45 -20.11 -8.40
N GLY A 60 -17.27 -19.17 -8.88
CA GLY A 60 -17.34 -17.80 -8.36
C GLY A 60 -18.71 -17.46 -7.80
N LEU A 61 -18.75 -16.59 -6.80
CA LEU A 61 -19.97 -16.01 -6.24
C LEU A 61 -19.73 -14.51 -5.97
N ASN A 62 -20.50 -13.64 -6.63
CA ASN A 62 -20.49 -12.20 -6.39
C ASN A 62 -21.81 -11.73 -5.76
N ALA A 63 -21.77 -11.48 -4.46
CA ALA A 63 -22.87 -10.95 -3.68
C ALA A 63 -22.57 -9.51 -3.19
N SER A 64 -21.82 -8.74 -3.98
CA SER A 64 -21.46 -7.36 -3.64
C SER A 64 -22.66 -6.40 -3.68
N ASN A 65 -22.58 -5.32 -2.90
CA ASN A 65 -23.50 -4.17 -2.93
C ASN A 65 -24.99 -4.52 -2.74
N LYS A 66 -25.29 -5.51 -1.89
CA LYS A 66 -26.66 -5.99 -1.62
C LYS A 66 -27.18 -5.59 -0.24
N GLY A 67 -26.38 -4.84 0.52
CA GLY A 67 -26.71 -4.42 1.88
C GLY A 67 -26.83 -5.59 2.86
N LEU A 68 -26.07 -6.67 2.63
CA LEU A 68 -26.15 -7.91 3.39
C LEU A 68 -25.57 -7.73 4.80
N THR A 69 -26.20 -8.39 5.77
CA THR A 69 -25.68 -8.55 7.14
C THR A 69 -25.45 -10.03 7.49
N ASP A 70 -26.01 -10.94 6.69
CA ASP A 70 -25.92 -12.40 6.90
C ASP A 70 -25.68 -13.09 5.55
N ILE A 71 -24.61 -13.89 5.50
CA ILE A 71 -24.15 -14.66 4.34
C ILE A 71 -23.98 -16.15 4.65
N THR A 72 -24.65 -16.65 5.70
CA THR A 72 -24.60 -18.06 6.14
C THR A 72 -24.94 -19.08 5.05
N VAL A 73 -25.63 -18.64 3.98
CA VAL A 73 -25.94 -19.48 2.83
C VAL A 73 -24.73 -19.75 1.92
N ILE A 74 -23.73 -18.86 1.87
CA ILE A 74 -22.60 -18.95 0.92
C ILE A 74 -21.81 -20.26 1.08
N PRO A 75 -21.47 -20.73 2.31
CA PRO A 75 -20.78 -22.00 2.49
C PRO A 75 -21.50 -23.24 1.94
N THR A 76 -22.80 -23.15 1.61
CA THR A 76 -23.53 -24.27 0.99
C THR A 76 -23.11 -24.54 -0.47
N PHE A 77 -22.43 -23.60 -1.12
CA PHE A 77 -21.93 -23.72 -2.49
C PHE A 77 -20.50 -24.27 -2.51
N ARG A 78 -20.38 -25.59 -2.35
CA ARG A 78 -19.12 -26.32 -2.06
C ARG A 78 -17.99 -26.18 -3.10
N TYR A 79 -18.31 -25.79 -4.33
CA TYR A 79 -17.33 -25.67 -5.42
C TYR A 79 -16.84 -24.23 -5.63
N VAL A 80 -17.38 -23.26 -4.90
CA VAL A 80 -16.98 -21.86 -5.01
C VAL A 80 -15.58 -21.68 -4.40
N LEU A 81 -14.70 -21.07 -5.19
CA LEU A 81 -13.30 -20.75 -4.89
C LEU A 81 -13.06 -19.24 -4.79
N TYR A 82 -13.93 -18.44 -5.40
CA TYR A 82 -13.83 -16.97 -5.43
C TYR A 82 -15.12 -16.36 -4.86
N VAL A 83 -15.00 -15.59 -3.78
CA VAL A 83 -16.14 -14.93 -3.14
C VAL A 83 -15.90 -13.43 -3.09
N ASP A 84 -16.84 -12.66 -3.64
CA ASP A 84 -16.93 -11.21 -3.48
C ASP A 84 -18.21 -10.87 -2.70
N VAL A 85 -18.02 -10.31 -1.50
CA VAL A 85 -19.08 -9.81 -0.61
C VAL A 85 -18.86 -8.33 -0.28
N SER A 86 -18.19 -7.59 -1.15
CA SER A 86 -17.84 -6.19 -0.95
C SER A 86 -19.06 -5.26 -0.94
N GLY A 87 -18.98 -4.12 -0.26
CA GLY A 87 -20.05 -3.11 -0.24
C GLY A 87 -21.31 -3.55 0.50
N ASN A 88 -21.15 -4.34 1.56
CA ASN A 88 -22.24 -4.83 2.40
C ASN A 88 -22.13 -4.24 3.82
N ARG A 89 -22.91 -4.76 4.77
CA ARG A 89 -22.90 -4.37 6.19
C ARG A 89 -22.42 -5.52 7.06
N LEU A 90 -21.48 -6.32 6.57
CA LEU A 90 -20.98 -7.50 7.27
C LEU A 90 -20.10 -7.10 8.45
N THR A 91 -20.36 -7.71 9.60
CA THR A 91 -19.48 -7.70 10.77
C THR A 91 -18.47 -8.84 10.68
N THR A 92 -17.44 -8.83 11.54
CA THR A 92 -16.46 -9.93 11.62
C THR A 92 -17.14 -11.29 11.84
N GLU A 93 -18.16 -11.35 12.70
CA GLU A 93 -18.91 -12.59 12.95
C GLU A 93 -19.69 -13.08 11.73
N ALA A 94 -20.30 -12.16 10.97
CA ALA A 94 -20.99 -12.52 9.74
C ALA A 94 -20.03 -13.07 8.68
N LEU A 95 -18.77 -12.59 8.65
CA LEU A 95 -17.76 -13.04 7.70
C LEU A 95 -17.12 -14.39 8.08
N ARG A 96 -17.00 -14.71 9.36
CA ARG A 96 -16.40 -15.97 9.86
C ARG A 96 -17.01 -17.23 9.27
N VAL A 97 -18.27 -17.19 8.84
CA VAL A 97 -18.93 -18.35 8.20
C VAL A 97 -18.17 -18.85 6.97
N LEU A 98 -17.45 -17.96 6.28
CA LEU A 98 -16.67 -18.29 5.09
C LEU A 98 -15.41 -19.10 5.41
N SER A 99 -14.92 -19.09 6.65
CA SER A 99 -13.77 -19.92 7.06
C SER A 99 -14.06 -21.43 6.94
N SER A 100 -15.33 -21.83 6.87
CA SER A 100 -15.71 -23.22 6.58
C SER A 100 -15.44 -23.64 5.12
N MET A 101 -15.23 -22.69 4.21
CA MET A 101 -14.94 -22.92 2.79
C MET A 101 -13.44 -23.20 2.60
N LYS A 102 -13.03 -24.44 2.90
CA LYS A 102 -11.62 -24.83 2.98
C LYS A 102 -10.80 -24.57 1.72
N TYR A 103 -11.41 -24.58 0.53
CA TYR A 103 -10.73 -24.42 -0.76
C TYR A 103 -10.82 -22.99 -1.33
N LEU A 104 -11.30 -22.01 -0.54
CA LEU A 104 -11.38 -20.64 -0.99
C LEU A 104 -10.00 -20.11 -1.37
N LEU A 105 -9.89 -19.59 -2.59
CA LEU A 105 -8.64 -19.03 -3.15
C LEU A 105 -8.62 -17.50 -3.04
N MET A 106 -9.79 -16.87 -3.13
CA MET A 106 -9.94 -15.42 -3.07
C MET A 106 -11.16 -15.01 -2.26
N LEU A 107 -10.96 -14.07 -1.34
CA LEU A 107 -12.01 -13.41 -0.60
C LEU A 107 -11.88 -11.89 -0.74
N GLN A 108 -12.90 -11.28 -1.34
CA GLN A 108 -13.06 -9.82 -1.37
C GLN A 108 -14.20 -9.43 -0.43
N ALA A 109 -13.88 -8.65 0.60
CA ALA A 109 -14.84 -8.17 1.60
C ALA A 109 -14.65 -6.67 1.88
N ASP A 110 -14.30 -5.92 0.85
CA ASP A 110 -14.09 -4.48 0.93
C ASP A 110 -15.38 -3.74 1.32
N ARG A 111 -15.27 -2.56 1.93
CA ARG A 111 -16.42 -1.69 2.26
C ARG A 111 -17.49 -2.43 3.07
N ASN A 112 -17.07 -3.01 4.19
CA ASN A 112 -17.94 -3.66 5.19
C ASN A 112 -17.78 -3.00 6.56
N GLN A 113 -18.16 -3.68 7.64
CA GLN A 113 -18.07 -3.17 9.02
C GLN A 113 -17.16 -4.05 9.90
N LEU A 114 -16.13 -4.64 9.31
CA LEU A 114 -15.20 -5.52 10.04
C LEU A 114 -14.36 -4.68 11.01
N SER A 115 -14.38 -5.05 12.29
CA SER A 115 -13.54 -4.44 13.33
C SER A 115 -12.32 -5.30 13.68
N SER A 116 -12.33 -6.57 13.27
CA SER A 116 -11.23 -7.52 13.42
C SER A 116 -11.12 -8.41 12.19
N ALA A 117 -9.90 -8.87 11.90
CA ALA A 117 -9.58 -9.84 10.84
C ALA A 117 -9.34 -11.25 11.40
N GLU A 118 -9.76 -11.52 12.64
CA GLU A 118 -9.76 -12.85 13.26
C GLU A 118 -10.77 -13.79 12.59
N LEU A 119 -10.32 -14.37 11.48
CA LEU A 119 -10.97 -15.43 10.74
C LEU A 119 -10.18 -16.72 10.98
N ASP A 120 -10.87 -17.87 11.04
CA ASP A 120 -10.14 -19.14 11.08
C ASP A 120 -9.33 -19.32 9.79
N SER A 121 -8.18 -19.99 9.91
CA SER A 121 -7.24 -20.16 8.80
C SER A 121 -7.89 -20.84 7.58
N MET A 122 -7.84 -20.17 6.44
CA MET A 122 -8.24 -20.69 5.14
C MET A 122 -6.98 -21.17 4.39
N PRO A 123 -6.72 -22.49 4.30
CA PRO A 123 -5.40 -23.02 3.96
C PRO A 123 -4.96 -22.78 2.51
N TYR A 124 -5.90 -22.51 1.61
CA TYR A 124 -5.63 -22.25 0.19
C TYR A 124 -5.85 -20.79 -0.23
N LEU A 125 -6.16 -19.90 0.72
CA LEU A 125 -6.42 -18.50 0.42
C LEU A 125 -5.15 -17.82 -0.10
N GLN A 126 -5.23 -17.23 -1.29
CA GLN A 126 -4.12 -16.56 -1.98
C GLN A 126 -4.32 -15.04 -2.04
N VAL A 127 -5.58 -14.59 -2.07
CA VAL A 127 -5.92 -13.16 -2.13
C VAL A 127 -6.98 -12.84 -1.08
N LEU A 128 -6.69 -11.85 -0.24
CA LEU A 128 -7.60 -11.33 0.77
C LEU A 128 -7.65 -9.81 0.68
N THR A 129 -8.83 -9.25 0.37
CA THR A 129 -9.05 -7.80 0.37
C THR A 129 -10.09 -7.42 1.42
N LEU A 130 -9.69 -6.57 2.36
CA LEU A 130 -10.53 -6.04 3.44
C LEU A 130 -10.48 -4.50 3.44
N ASN A 131 -10.37 -3.88 2.27
CA ASN A 131 -10.24 -2.43 2.14
C ASN A 131 -11.47 -1.71 2.71
N ARG A 132 -11.31 -0.50 3.25
CA ARG A 132 -12.43 0.33 3.73
C ARG A 132 -13.30 -0.38 4.77
N ASN A 133 -12.66 -0.99 5.76
CA ASN A 133 -13.31 -1.55 6.95
C ASN A 133 -12.94 -0.69 8.18
N LYS A 134 -13.03 -1.25 9.39
CA LYS A 134 -12.75 -0.56 10.67
C LYS A 134 -11.68 -1.31 11.47
N LEU A 135 -10.76 -2.00 10.80
CA LEU A 135 -9.72 -2.80 11.44
C LEU A 135 -8.74 -1.88 12.17
N LYS A 136 -8.42 -2.20 13.42
CA LYS A 136 -7.42 -1.46 14.22
C LYS A 136 -6.05 -2.14 14.29
N SER A 137 -6.02 -3.43 14.01
CA SER A 137 -4.79 -4.23 13.94
C SER A 137 -4.93 -5.26 12.83
N THR A 138 -3.81 -5.88 12.49
CA THR A 138 -3.75 -7.00 11.54
C THR A 138 -3.84 -8.36 12.23
N LEU A 139 -4.26 -8.39 13.51
CA LEU A 139 -4.36 -9.63 14.28
C LEU A 139 -5.37 -10.58 13.64
N GLY A 140 -5.05 -11.88 13.66
CA GLY A 140 -5.93 -12.94 13.17
C GLY A 140 -5.74 -13.32 11.71
N ILE A 141 -4.94 -12.59 10.95
CA ILE A 141 -4.60 -12.94 9.56
C ILE A 141 -3.46 -13.97 9.58
N SER A 142 -3.81 -15.24 9.40
CA SER A 142 -2.87 -16.38 9.42
C SER A 142 -3.21 -17.36 8.29
N HIS A 143 -2.64 -17.10 7.11
CA HIS A 143 -2.99 -17.79 5.85
C HIS A 143 -1.72 -18.12 5.05
N LYS A 144 -1.19 -19.34 5.20
CA LYS A 144 0.14 -19.73 4.70
C LYS A 144 0.37 -19.50 3.20
N LEU A 145 -0.67 -19.66 2.38
CA LEU A 145 -0.58 -19.50 0.92
C LEU A 145 -0.99 -18.10 0.43
N LEU A 146 -1.22 -17.15 1.34
CA LEU A 146 -1.61 -15.80 0.97
C LEU A 146 -0.47 -15.09 0.24
N GLU A 147 -0.76 -14.61 -0.97
CA GLU A 147 0.20 -13.89 -1.81
C GLU A 147 -0.10 -12.38 -1.85
N CYS A 148 -1.37 -12.00 -1.75
CA CYS A 148 -1.83 -10.61 -1.77
C CYS A 148 -2.74 -10.32 -0.57
N LEU A 149 -2.38 -9.30 0.21
CA LEU A 149 -3.18 -8.79 1.32
C LEU A 149 -3.41 -7.28 1.15
N GLU A 150 -4.68 -6.90 1.03
CA GLU A 150 -5.09 -5.49 0.91
C GLU A 150 -5.92 -5.07 2.13
N LEU A 151 -5.43 -4.06 2.85
CA LEU A 151 -6.02 -3.52 4.07
C LEU A 151 -6.14 -1.98 3.99
N ASN A 152 -6.27 -1.44 2.79
CA ASN A 152 -6.30 0.00 2.55
C ASN A 152 -7.49 0.66 3.24
N HIS A 153 -7.32 1.90 3.71
CA HIS A 153 -8.36 2.72 4.34
C HIS A 153 -9.05 2.02 5.52
N ASN A 154 -8.27 1.48 6.44
CA ASN A 154 -8.71 0.99 7.74
C ASN A 154 -8.23 1.95 8.84
N ASN A 155 -8.13 1.48 10.09
CA ASN A 155 -7.59 2.22 11.23
C ASN A 155 -6.42 1.48 11.86
N VAL A 156 -5.60 0.77 11.05
CA VAL A 156 -4.51 -0.05 11.56
C VAL A 156 -3.43 0.83 12.18
N GLU A 157 -3.15 0.62 13.47
CA GLU A 157 -2.12 1.33 14.25
C GLU A 157 -0.79 0.57 14.26
N GLU A 158 -0.85 -0.77 14.22
CA GLU A 158 0.31 -1.65 14.28
C GLU A 158 0.13 -2.87 13.37
N VAL A 159 1.22 -3.28 12.71
CA VAL A 159 1.29 -4.54 11.97
C VAL A 159 1.75 -5.65 12.93
N THR A 160 0.81 -6.48 13.35
CA THR A 160 1.02 -7.63 14.26
C THR A 160 0.97 -8.98 13.53
N LEU A 161 1.23 -8.95 12.22
CA LEU A 161 1.24 -10.14 11.37
C LEU A 161 2.43 -11.04 11.74
N ASN A 162 2.22 -12.35 11.67
CA ASN A 162 3.27 -13.34 11.88
C ASN A 162 3.94 -13.71 10.54
N PRO A 163 5.25 -13.44 10.33
CA PRO A 163 5.95 -13.80 9.10
C PRO A 163 5.92 -15.29 8.75
N TYR A 164 5.86 -16.17 9.75
CA TYR A 164 5.80 -17.62 9.55
C TYR A 164 4.44 -18.10 9.02
N ASP A 165 3.39 -17.31 9.24
CA ASP A 165 2.05 -17.61 8.76
C ASP A 165 1.78 -17.03 7.36
N LEU A 166 2.70 -16.20 6.86
CA LEU A 166 2.57 -15.45 5.60
C LEU A 166 3.85 -15.56 4.74
N GLU A 167 4.47 -16.74 4.73
CA GLU A 167 5.73 -17.04 4.03
C GLU A 167 5.68 -16.72 2.51
N ASN A 168 4.48 -16.73 1.91
CA ASN A 168 4.26 -16.49 0.48
C ASN A 168 3.79 -15.07 0.13
N LEU A 169 3.69 -14.17 1.12
CA LEU A 169 3.14 -12.83 0.90
C LEU A 169 4.07 -12.01 -0.01
N LYS A 170 3.58 -11.65 -1.20
CA LYS A 170 4.30 -10.88 -2.24
C LYS A 170 3.86 -9.43 -2.29
N ILE A 171 2.61 -9.15 -1.95
CA ILE A 171 1.99 -7.82 -2.01
C ILE A 171 1.29 -7.53 -0.69
N LEU A 172 1.62 -6.41 -0.08
CA LEU A 172 0.96 -5.89 1.11
C LEU A 172 0.56 -4.43 0.87
N GLU A 173 -0.74 -4.14 0.97
CA GLU A 173 -1.27 -2.79 0.86
C GLU A 173 -1.92 -2.34 2.17
N LEU A 174 -1.45 -1.21 2.68
CA LEU A 174 -1.84 -0.61 3.95
C LEU A 174 -2.03 0.91 3.79
N ARG A 175 -2.37 1.39 2.58
CA ARG A 175 -2.59 2.81 2.30
C ARG A 175 -3.72 3.37 3.16
N GLY A 176 -3.62 4.60 3.65
CA GLY A 176 -4.73 5.26 4.35
C GLY A 176 -5.03 4.65 5.72
N ASN A 177 -4.00 4.20 6.45
CA ASN A 177 -4.10 3.73 7.83
C ASN A 177 -3.45 4.76 8.78
N ILE A 178 -3.17 4.38 10.02
CA ILE A 178 -2.60 5.26 11.05
C ILE A 178 -1.27 4.71 11.61
N LEU A 179 -0.52 3.99 10.78
CA LEU A 179 0.79 3.46 11.13
C LEU A 179 1.79 4.60 11.38
N THR A 180 2.60 4.48 12.43
CA THR A 180 3.67 5.44 12.76
C THR A 180 5.09 4.91 12.47
N THR A 181 5.21 3.62 12.18
CA THR A 181 6.46 2.94 11.85
C THR A 181 6.20 1.80 10.86
N THR A 182 7.23 1.35 10.15
CA THR A 182 7.19 0.13 9.33
C THR A 182 7.52 -1.15 10.10
N ASN A 183 7.77 -1.05 11.42
CA ASN A 183 8.01 -2.20 12.28
C ASN A 183 6.88 -3.23 12.19
N GLY A 184 7.23 -4.53 12.27
CA GLY A 184 6.27 -5.63 12.11
C GLY A 184 6.08 -6.13 10.67
N ILE A 185 6.59 -5.39 9.68
CA ILE A 185 6.55 -5.80 8.26
C ILE A 185 7.83 -6.59 7.93
N PHE A 186 7.88 -7.85 8.36
CA PHE A 186 9.08 -8.70 8.26
C PHE A 186 8.89 -9.88 7.29
N PHE A 187 8.52 -9.61 6.04
CA PHE A 187 8.18 -10.64 5.04
C PHE A 187 9.25 -10.79 3.96
N PRO A 188 10.10 -11.82 4.00
CA PRO A 188 11.20 -11.96 3.04
C PRO A 188 10.76 -12.15 1.59
N ALA A 189 9.56 -12.69 1.36
CA ALA A 189 8.99 -12.89 0.02
C ALA A 189 8.36 -11.63 -0.58
N LEU A 190 8.20 -10.56 0.21
CA LEU A 190 7.50 -9.35 -0.21
C LEU A 190 8.23 -8.66 -1.35
N THR A 191 7.48 -8.31 -2.39
CA THR A 191 8.00 -7.65 -3.59
C THR A 191 7.42 -6.25 -3.77
N ARG A 192 6.22 -5.99 -3.25
CA ARG A 192 5.53 -4.70 -3.33
C ARG A 192 4.92 -4.35 -1.97
N LEU A 193 5.22 -3.15 -1.50
CA LEU A 193 4.72 -2.63 -0.23
C LEU A 193 4.16 -1.22 -0.44
N TYR A 194 2.89 -1.03 -0.09
CA TYR A 194 2.18 0.23 -0.24
C TYR A 194 1.72 0.74 1.12
N LEU A 195 2.33 1.85 1.55
CA LEU A 195 2.14 2.47 2.87
C LEU A 195 1.81 3.96 2.75
N ALA A 196 1.31 4.40 1.58
CA ALA A 196 0.98 5.80 1.37
C ALA A 196 -0.15 6.27 2.31
N GLU A 197 -0.22 7.56 2.63
CA GLU A 197 -1.27 8.14 3.48
C GLU A 197 -1.33 7.46 4.87
N ASN A 198 -0.18 7.35 5.53
CA ASN A 198 -0.08 6.92 6.92
C ASN A 198 0.52 8.07 7.76
N GLN A 199 0.98 7.77 8.98
CA GLN A 199 1.64 8.71 9.88
C GLN A 199 3.08 8.27 10.17
N ILE A 200 3.73 7.57 9.22
CA ILE A 200 5.01 6.91 9.44
C ILE A 200 6.10 7.97 9.62
N GLU A 201 6.75 7.94 10.78
CA GLU A 201 7.89 8.80 11.11
C GLU A 201 9.22 8.05 10.95
N LYS A 202 9.18 6.73 11.14
CA LYS A 202 10.38 5.87 11.17
C LYS A 202 10.25 4.66 10.24
N VAL A 203 11.26 4.50 9.38
CA VAL A 203 11.47 3.30 8.59
C VAL A 203 12.38 2.35 9.38
N GLU A 204 12.00 1.08 9.50
CA GLU A 204 12.76 0.03 10.19
C GLU A 204 12.33 -1.38 9.72
N GLY A 205 13.17 -2.39 9.95
CA GLY A 205 12.88 -3.79 9.62
C GLY A 205 13.14 -4.17 8.15
N PHE A 206 13.61 -3.22 7.36
CA PHE A 206 13.78 -3.36 5.92
C PHE A 206 14.90 -4.31 5.54
N GLU A 207 15.82 -4.57 6.45
CA GLU A 207 16.85 -5.58 6.27
C GLU A 207 16.34 -7.00 5.98
N ILE A 208 15.10 -7.29 6.37
CA ILE A 208 14.43 -8.56 6.13
C ILE A 208 13.83 -8.61 4.71
N LEU A 209 13.50 -7.45 4.14
CA LEU A 209 12.76 -7.28 2.88
C LEU A 209 13.68 -7.42 1.65
N VAL A 210 14.44 -8.52 1.59
CA VAL A 210 15.49 -8.78 0.58
C VAL A 210 14.96 -8.92 -0.85
N ASN A 211 13.65 -9.14 -1.03
CA ASN A 211 13.00 -9.25 -2.33
C ASN A 211 12.16 -8.02 -2.71
N LEU A 212 12.11 -6.98 -1.88
CA LEU A 212 11.28 -5.81 -2.13
C LEU A 212 11.78 -5.07 -3.37
N ARG A 213 10.87 -4.72 -4.26
CA ARG A 213 11.16 -4.03 -5.53
C ARG A 213 10.51 -2.66 -5.62
N ILE A 214 9.32 -2.54 -5.06
CA ILE A 214 8.47 -1.35 -5.10
C ILE A 214 8.06 -0.99 -3.68
N LEU A 215 8.35 0.25 -3.29
CA LEU A 215 7.94 0.81 -2.02
C LEU A 215 7.28 2.18 -2.20
N HIS A 216 6.04 2.30 -1.74
CA HIS A 216 5.32 3.56 -1.67
C HIS A 216 5.16 4.03 -0.22
N LEU A 217 5.75 5.18 0.09
CA LEU A 217 5.67 5.87 1.38
C LEU A 217 5.14 7.30 1.23
N ARG A 218 4.44 7.59 0.12
CA ARG A 218 3.89 8.94 -0.14
C ARG A 218 2.98 9.41 1.00
N SER A 219 2.99 10.71 1.34
CA SER A 219 2.08 11.31 2.32
C SER A 219 2.22 10.63 3.68
N ASN A 220 3.43 10.74 4.25
CA ASN A 220 3.82 10.27 5.59
C ASN A 220 4.61 11.39 6.30
N LYS A 221 5.25 11.09 7.43
CA LYS A 221 6.00 12.04 8.26
C LYS A 221 7.49 11.70 8.34
N ILE A 222 8.03 11.10 7.28
CA ILE A 222 9.41 10.61 7.28
C ILE A 222 10.35 11.80 7.13
N SER A 223 11.22 12.01 8.12
CA SER A 223 12.27 13.02 8.08
C SER A 223 13.69 12.45 8.07
N SER A 224 13.85 11.17 8.46
CA SER A 224 15.12 10.43 8.42
C SER A 224 15.03 9.17 7.55
N LEU A 225 16.10 8.89 6.82
CA LEU A 225 16.25 7.70 5.97
C LEU A 225 17.19 6.62 6.54
N ASP A 226 17.43 6.62 7.86
CA ASP A 226 18.30 5.65 8.54
C ASP A 226 17.81 4.19 8.46
N GLY A 227 16.52 3.99 8.18
CA GLY A 227 15.90 2.66 8.10
C GLY A 227 16.26 1.84 6.87
N PHE A 228 16.89 2.44 5.86
CA PHE A 228 17.26 1.75 4.63
C PHE A 228 18.57 0.97 4.81
N ASP A 229 18.55 -0.29 4.38
CA ASP A 229 19.68 -1.21 4.52
C ASP A 229 20.08 -1.78 3.16
N SER A 230 21.39 -2.02 2.97
CA SER A 230 21.94 -2.64 1.76
C SER A 230 21.35 -4.03 1.41
N ARG A 231 20.76 -4.72 2.39
CA ARG A 231 20.04 -5.98 2.21
C ARG A 231 18.76 -5.84 1.39
N CYS A 232 18.19 -4.63 1.27
CA CYS A 232 17.12 -4.30 0.32
C CYS A 232 17.63 -4.24 -1.13
N ALA A 233 18.40 -5.25 -1.54
CA ALA A 233 19.21 -5.23 -2.75
C ALA A 233 18.41 -5.19 -4.06
N LYS A 234 17.10 -5.44 -4.01
CA LYS A 234 16.21 -5.44 -5.18
C LYS A 234 15.30 -4.22 -5.26
N LEU A 235 15.37 -3.30 -4.30
CA LEU A 235 14.50 -2.13 -4.25
C LEU A 235 14.88 -1.19 -5.40
N SER A 236 13.97 -1.07 -6.36
CA SER A 236 14.20 -0.35 -7.62
C SER A 236 13.36 0.91 -7.77
N TYR A 237 12.23 0.95 -7.05
CA TYR A 237 11.31 2.08 -7.05
C TYR A 237 11.00 2.47 -5.60
N LEU A 238 11.28 3.73 -5.28
CA LEU A 238 10.99 4.34 -3.98
C LEU A 238 10.24 5.65 -4.17
N ASN A 239 9.05 5.74 -3.58
CA ASN A 239 8.26 6.96 -3.55
C ASN A 239 8.15 7.51 -2.13
N LEU A 240 8.84 8.62 -1.88
CA LEU A 240 8.87 9.41 -0.65
C LEU A 240 8.19 10.78 -0.84
N ARG A 241 7.38 10.98 -1.90
CA ARG A 241 6.68 12.24 -2.13
C ARG A 241 5.85 12.65 -0.91
N ASP A 242 5.76 13.94 -0.61
CA ASP A 242 4.91 14.44 0.48
C ASP A 242 5.30 13.81 1.83
N ASN A 243 6.51 14.13 2.28
CA ASN A 243 7.10 13.71 3.56
C ASN A 243 7.84 14.91 4.18
N GLU A 244 8.54 14.69 5.30
CA GLU A 244 9.17 15.75 6.10
C GLU A 244 10.71 15.77 5.94
N ILE A 245 11.24 15.37 4.78
CA ILE A 245 12.69 15.39 4.51
C ILE A 245 13.13 16.84 4.29
N THR A 246 13.91 17.37 5.24
CA THR A 246 14.38 18.77 5.23
C THR A 246 15.81 18.93 4.71
N LYS A 247 16.68 17.94 4.97
CA LYS A 247 18.11 17.99 4.61
C LYS A 247 18.38 17.21 3.35
N ILE A 248 19.22 17.75 2.47
CA ILE A 248 19.59 17.06 1.22
C ILE A 248 20.56 15.91 1.51
N SER A 249 21.39 16.03 2.56
CA SER A 249 22.32 14.98 2.97
C SER A 249 21.64 13.69 3.42
N GLU A 250 20.38 13.74 3.88
CA GLU A 250 19.62 12.54 4.24
C GLU A 250 19.48 11.56 3.06
N LEU A 251 19.43 12.08 1.83
CA LEU A 251 19.33 11.25 0.62
C LEU A 251 20.60 10.43 0.37
N GLU A 252 21.76 10.80 0.93
CA GLU A 252 22.99 10.01 0.81
C GLU A 252 22.83 8.62 1.46
N LYS A 253 21.95 8.49 2.46
CA LYS A 253 21.66 7.21 3.13
C LYS A 253 21.08 6.17 2.17
N LEU A 254 20.40 6.61 1.10
CA LEU A 254 19.87 5.72 0.06
C LEU A 254 20.94 5.13 -0.85
N ASN A 255 22.20 5.60 -0.78
CA ASN A 255 23.31 5.06 -1.59
C ASN A 255 23.64 3.61 -1.21
N CYS A 256 23.12 3.11 -0.08
CA CYS A 256 23.20 1.70 0.28
C CYS A 256 22.37 0.78 -0.64
N LEU A 257 21.43 1.32 -1.44
CA LEU A 257 20.48 0.58 -2.27
C LEU A 257 21.03 0.40 -3.71
N PRO A 258 21.59 -0.78 -4.06
CA PRO A 258 22.32 -0.94 -5.32
C PRO A 258 21.42 -0.94 -6.56
N ALA A 259 20.16 -1.35 -6.42
CA ALA A 259 19.21 -1.48 -7.52
C ALA A 259 18.26 -0.29 -7.66
N LEU A 260 18.43 0.78 -6.86
CA LEU A 260 17.52 1.91 -6.88
C LEU A 260 17.64 2.67 -8.21
N GLU A 261 16.55 2.67 -8.98
CA GLU A 261 16.48 3.27 -10.31
C GLU A 261 15.53 4.47 -10.36
N THR A 262 14.42 4.42 -9.62
CA THR A 262 13.42 5.48 -9.56
C THR A 262 13.26 5.97 -8.13
N LEU A 263 13.47 7.27 -7.94
CA LEU A 263 13.23 7.98 -6.67
C LEU A 263 12.24 9.11 -6.91
N ILE A 264 11.21 9.20 -6.06
CA ILE A 264 10.26 10.33 -6.04
C ILE A 264 10.36 10.98 -4.67
N ILE A 265 10.70 12.27 -4.62
CA ILE A 265 10.93 13.08 -3.42
C ILE A 265 10.25 14.45 -3.48
N LEU A 266 9.49 14.77 -4.52
CA LEU A 266 8.67 16.00 -4.58
C LEU A 266 7.84 16.22 -3.31
N GLU A 267 7.44 17.47 -3.07
CA GLU A 267 6.60 17.84 -1.91
C GLU A 267 7.27 17.50 -0.57
N ASN A 268 8.59 17.41 -0.53
CA ASN A 268 9.37 17.45 0.71
C ASN A 268 9.98 18.85 0.89
N PRO A 269 10.18 19.33 2.12
CA PRO A 269 10.81 20.64 2.35
C PRO A 269 12.15 20.83 1.60
N VAL A 270 12.95 19.77 1.46
CA VAL A 270 14.22 19.79 0.69
C VAL A 270 14.07 20.17 -0.79
N THR A 271 12.86 20.03 -1.35
CA THR A 271 12.53 20.34 -2.75
C THR A 271 11.89 21.71 -2.96
N LEU A 272 11.39 22.38 -1.90
CA LEU A 272 10.60 23.62 -2.01
C LEU A 272 11.42 24.85 -2.44
N ASP A 273 12.66 24.98 -1.98
CA ASP A 273 13.51 26.15 -2.30
C ASP A 273 14.13 26.11 -3.71
N ARG A 274 13.63 25.26 -4.60
CA ARG A 274 14.30 24.89 -5.86
C ARG A 274 13.39 24.93 -7.09
N GLU A 275 12.21 25.52 -6.94
CA GLU A 275 11.27 25.79 -8.03
C GLU A 275 11.54 27.12 -8.74
N VAL A 276 12.50 27.92 -8.25
CA VAL A 276 12.83 29.23 -8.80
C VAL A 276 14.13 29.13 -9.60
N GLU A 277 13.96 28.98 -10.92
CA GLU A 277 14.95 29.21 -11.98
C GLU A 277 16.02 28.11 -12.24
N GLU A 278 16.02 27.63 -13.49
CA GLU A 278 16.97 26.70 -14.13
C GLU A 278 16.95 25.22 -13.66
N GLU A 279 17.20 24.30 -14.61
CA GLU A 279 17.24 22.83 -14.46
C GLU A 279 17.54 22.36 -13.03
N SER A 280 16.50 21.84 -12.35
CA SER A 280 16.47 21.84 -10.89
C SER A 280 17.76 21.36 -10.23
N ALA A 281 18.49 22.29 -9.62
CA ALA A 281 19.82 22.06 -9.07
C ALA A 281 19.87 20.89 -8.06
N TYR A 282 18.75 20.56 -7.38
CA TYR A 282 18.74 19.34 -6.56
C TYR A 282 18.91 18.07 -7.35
N ARG A 283 18.36 17.97 -8.55
CA ARG A 283 18.45 16.72 -9.32
C ARG A 283 19.91 16.36 -9.58
N HIS A 284 20.74 17.36 -9.87
CA HIS A 284 22.19 17.21 -10.00
C HIS A 284 22.84 16.73 -8.69
N ILE A 285 22.46 17.30 -7.55
CA ILE A 285 22.99 16.93 -6.23
C ILE A 285 22.53 15.51 -5.84
N VAL A 286 21.26 15.17 -6.06
CA VAL A 286 20.68 13.84 -5.87
C VAL A 286 21.42 12.81 -6.74
N LEU A 287 21.69 13.12 -8.01
CA LEU A 287 22.48 12.25 -8.88
C LEU A 287 23.95 12.12 -8.47
N ALA A 288 24.51 13.15 -7.82
CA ALA A 288 25.86 13.08 -7.28
C ALA A 288 25.94 12.14 -6.06
N MET A 289 24.86 12.03 -5.29
CA MET A 289 24.69 11.05 -4.20
C MET A 289 24.32 9.65 -4.71
N LEU A 290 23.40 9.59 -5.68
CA LEU A 290 22.72 8.37 -6.15
C LEU A 290 22.92 8.22 -7.67
N PRO A 291 24.13 7.85 -8.12
CA PRO A 291 24.50 7.91 -9.53
C PRO A 291 23.81 6.87 -10.41
N ASN A 292 23.12 5.87 -9.83
CA ASN A 292 22.44 4.80 -10.59
C ASN A 292 21.00 5.15 -10.98
N LEU A 293 20.45 6.26 -10.47
CA LEU A 293 19.08 6.66 -10.79
C LEU A 293 18.90 6.87 -12.30
N THR A 294 17.79 6.34 -12.80
CA THR A 294 17.32 6.48 -14.19
C THR A 294 16.12 7.42 -14.27
N ARG A 295 15.36 7.57 -13.18
CA ARG A 295 14.23 8.51 -13.07
C ARG A 295 14.24 9.19 -11.71
N ILE A 296 14.01 10.50 -11.71
CA ILE A 296 13.79 11.31 -10.51
C ILE A 296 12.47 12.03 -10.68
N ASP A 297 11.57 11.93 -9.71
CA ASP A 297 10.29 12.65 -9.68
C ASP A 297 9.39 12.40 -10.90
N LYS A 298 9.41 11.15 -11.38
CA LYS A 298 8.74 10.66 -12.59
C LYS A 298 9.36 11.11 -13.91
N ASP A 299 10.46 11.87 -13.92
CA ASP A 299 11.14 12.28 -15.14
C ASP A 299 12.43 11.48 -15.38
N PRO A 300 12.74 11.12 -16.63
CA PRO A 300 13.98 10.43 -16.96
C PRO A 300 15.19 11.32 -16.68
N VAL A 301 16.27 10.71 -16.20
CA VAL A 301 17.56 11.39 -15.99
C VAL A 301 18.25 11.58 -17.34
N LEU A 302 18.51 12.83 -17.71
CA LEU A 302 19.16 13.20 -18.95
C LEU A 302 20.68 13.03 -18.88
N TYR A 303 21.31 12.89 -20.04
CA TYR A 303 22.78 12.79 -20.15
C TYR A 303 23.51 14.00 -19.54
N LYS A 304 22.99 15.21 -19.79
CA LYS A 304 23.57 16.46 -19.27
C LYS A 304 23.55 16.50 -17.74
N GLU A 305 22.42 16.14 -17.12
CA GLU A 305 22.29 16.07 -15.66
C GLU A 305 23.33 15.13 -15.05
N ARG A 306 23.48 13.95 -15.65
CA ARG A 306 24.47 12.96 -15.20
C ARG A 306 25.91 13.45 -15.35
N LYS A 307 26.21 14.21 -16.41
CA LYS A 307 27.53 14.81 -16.62
C LYS A 307 27.81 15.87 -15.54
N HIS A 308 26.88 16.79 -15.32
CA HIS A 308 27.00 17.84 -14.31
C HIS A 308 27.14 17.24 -12.90
N ALA A 309 26.34 16.24 -12.54
CA ALA A 309 26.41 15.56 -11.24
C ALA A 309 27.80 14.95 -10.98
N LYS A 310 28.42 14.34 -12.02
CA LYS A 310 29.79 13.79 -11.92
C LYS A 310 30.85 14.87 -11.75
N GLU A 311 30.71 15.99 -12.47
CA GLU A 311 31.63 17.13 -12.34
C GLU A 311 31.52 17.79 -10.97
N PHE A 312 30.28 18.00 -10.50
CA PHE A 312 29.98 18.49 -9.15
C PHE A 312 30.60 17.59 -8.07
N ARG A 313 30.38 16.26 -8.13
CA ARG A 313 30.97 15.33 -7.16
C ARG A 313 32.50 15.35 -7.17
N LYS A 314 33.15 15.49 -8.33
CA LYS A 314 34.61 15.63 -8.42
C LYS A 314 35.09 16.93 -7.78
N GLN A 315 34.36 18.03 -7.97
CA GLN A 315 34.67 19.31 -7.36
C GLN A 315 34.57 19.22 -5.83
N MET A 316 33.48 18.67 -5.30
CA MET A 316 33.31 18.47 -3.85
C MET A 316 34.48 17.70 -3.22
N LEU A 317 34.94 16.63 -3.88
CA LEU A 317 36.08 15.82 -3.43
C LEU A 317 37.41 16.59 -3.44
N ARG A 318 37.61 17.50 -4.40
CA ARG A 318 38.80 18.36 -4.44
C ARG A 318 38.78 19.40 -3.33
N ASP A 319 37.60 19.94 -3.05
CA ASP A 319 37.41 20.99 -2.06
C ASP A 319 37.31 20.42 -0.63
N GLY A 320 37.21 19.10 -0.48
CA GLY A 320 37.07 18.43 0.82
C GLY A 320 35.69 18.59 1.46
N THR A 321 34.69 19.03 0.68
CA THR A 321 33.32 19.25 1.14
C THR A 321 32.48 17.96 1.11
N THR A 322 31.45 17.93 1.94
CA THR A 322 30.47 16.85 2.10
C THR A 322 29.07 17.32 1.72
N PHE A 323 28.11 16.41 1.55
CA PHE A 323 26.73 16.81 1.28
C PHE A 323 26.06 17.49 2.49
N ALA A 324 26.53 17.19 3.70
CA ALA A 324 26.07 17.86 4.93
C ALA A 324 26.47 19.35 4.95
N ASP A 325 27.58 19.74 4.32
CA ASP A 325 27.97 21.15 4.19
C ASP A 325 26.98 21.93 3.32
N LEU A 326 26.26 21.23 2.43
CA LEU A 326 25.22 21.86 1.63
C LEU A 326 24.03 22.24 2.51
N ASP A 327 23.65 21.42 3.51
CA ASP A 327 22.51 21.69 4.41
C ASP A 327 22.62 23.03 5.15
N LEU A 328 23.85 23.47 5.47
CA LEU A 328 24.13 24.71 6.19
C LEU A 328 24.03 25.96 5.30
N ASN A 329 24.29 25.81 4.01
CA ASN A 329 24.32 26.93 3.06
C ASN A 329 22.95 27.23 2.44
N PHE A 330 21.95 26.37 2.63
CA PHE A 330 20.61 26.58 2.06
C PHE A 330 19.72 27.55 2.84
N PHE A 331 20.06 27.88 4.10
CA PHE A 331 19.29 28.85 4.91
C PHE A 331 19.83 30.29 4.87
N ASN A 332 20.90 30.58 4.10
CA ASN A 332 21.55 31.91 4.04
C ASN A 332 21.67 32.43 2.60
N VAL A 333 20.58 32.39 1.85
CA VAL A 333 20.44 33.24 0.66
C VAL A 333 19.28 34.19 0.93
N GLU A 334 19.59 35.29 1.61
CA GLU A 334 18.72 36.48 1.72
C GLU A 334 18.60 37.21 0.39
#